data_AF-A0A7K4IFU3-F1
#
_entry.id   AF-A0A7K4IFU3-F1
#
_cell.length_a   1.000
_cell.length_b   1.000
_cell.length_c   1.000
_cell.angle_alpha   90.00
_cell.angle_beta   90.00
_cell.angle_gamma   90.00
#
_symmetry.space_group_name_H-M   'P 1'
#
loop_
_entity.id
_entity.type
_entity.pdbx_description
1 polymer ?
#
loop_
_entity_poly.entity_id
_entity_poly.type
_entity_poly.pdbx_seq_one_letter_code
_entity_poly.pdbx_strand_id
1 'polypeptide(L)'
;MREGVWFTTIGTSPHAISNGILAAYLAGEWCPTHVVCFSLMPPEDLVDERVKMNLDNSFDAFKSWLKRFKEVLNRDVELIPISCDEDNYEGYRKDLRGMLEHYHDKPKAMDITPGRKFASAIMMQEGIRAGADAIFYLHLLDEAYQQQPLLNIPAVYQRLVDLKREVQ
;
A
#
# COMPACT_ATOMS: atom_id res chain seq x y z
N MET A 1 -13.62 -2.79 13.29
CA MET A 1 -12.29 -2.73 12.67
C MET A 1 -11.72 -4.13 12.56
N ARG A 2 -11.42 -4.56 11.33
CA ARG A 2 -10.82 -5.87 11.05
C ARG A 2 -9.30 -5.77 11.22
N GLU A 3 -8.69 -6.79 11.82
CA GLU A 3 -7.24 -6.89 11.96
C GLU A 3 -6.70 -7.90 10.95
N GLY A 4 -5.58 -7.59 10.28
CA GLY A 4 -5.06 -8.47 9.23
C GLY A 4 -3.82 -7.93 8.52
N VAL A 5 -3.54 -8.48 7.34
CA VAL A 5 -2.38 -8.14 6.53
C VAL A 5 -2.77 -7.07 5.52
N TRP A 6 -1.95 -6.02 5.42
CA TRP A 6 -2.08 -4.95 4.44
C TRP A 6 -1.04 -5.12 3.33
N PHE A 7 -1.49 -5.34 2.11
CA PHE A 7 -0.64 -5.46 0.93
C PHE A 7 -0.64 -4.13 0.18
N THR A 8 0.53 -3.61 -0.11
CA THR A 8 0.69 -2.31 -0.78
C THR A 8 1.95 -2.30 -1.63
N THR A 9 2.03 -1.38 -2.58
CA THR A 9 3.30 -1.04 -3.22
C THR A 9 3.85 0.27 -2.65
N ILE A 10 5.11 0.57 -2.90
CA ILE A 10 5.70 1.89 -2.67
C ILE A 10 6.15 2.53 -3.97
N GLY A 11 5.81 3.81 -4.12
CA GLY A 11 6.37 4.69 -5.13
C GLY A 11 7.18 5.81 -4.48
N THR A 12 7.44 6.87 -5.24
CA THR A 12 8.23 8.01 -4.77
C THR A 12 7.52 8.90 -3.74
N SER A 13 6.23 8.66 -3.46
CA SER A 13 5.47 9.38 -2.44
C SER A 13 5.20 8.47 -1.23
N PRO A 14 5.76 8.79 -0.04
CA PRO A 14 5.49 8.02 1.18
C PRO A 14 4.06 8.24 1.71
N HIS A 15 3.45 9.37 1.34
CA HIS A 15 2.10 9.73 1.75
C HIS A 15 1.06 8.82 1.11
N ALA A 16 1.29 8.34 -0.12
CA ALA A 16 0.35 7.46 -0.80
C ALA A 16 0.04 6.17 0.01
N ILE A 17 1.01 5.61 0.72
CA ILE A 17 0.81 4.41 1.56
C ILE A 17 0.24 4.76 2.93
N SER A 18 0.91 5.70 3.61
CA SER A 18 0.54 6.06 4.99
C SER A 18 -0.87 6.62 5.08
N ASN A 19 -1.30 7.37 4.06
CA ASN A 19 -2.66 7.89 3.97
C ASN A 19 -3.69 6.78 3.81
N GLY A 20 -3.42 5.74 3.01
CA GLY A 20 -4.32 4.59 2.84
C GLY A 20 -4.57 3.86 4.15
N ILE A 21 -3.50 3.50 4.86
CA ILE A 21 -3.58 2.83 6.18
C ILE A 21 -4.32 3.71 7.19
N LEU A 22 -3.96 5.00 7.29
CA LEU A 22 -4.57 5.91 8.24
C LEU A 22 -6.06 6.14 7.93
N ALA A 23 -6.42 6.26 6.65
CA ALA A 23 -7.81 6.42 6.24
C ALA A 23 -8.65 5.20 6.62
N ALA A 24 -8.15 3.99 6.35
CA ALA A 24 -8.83 2.74 6.71
C ALA A 24 -8.96 2.57 8.23
N TYR A 25 -7.96 3.01 8.98
CA TYR A 25 -8.01 3.02 10.44
C TYR A 25 -9.05 4.02 10.97
N LEU A 26 -9.01 5.28 10.51
CA LEU A 26 -9.96 6.30 10.95
C LEU A 26 -11.41 5.99 10.56
N ALA A 27 -11.62 5.30 9.44
CA ALA A 27 -12.93 4.81 9.02
C ALA A 27 -13.45 3.63 9.84
N GLY A 28 -12.65 3.06 10.76
CA GLY A 28 -13.05 1.89 11.53
C GLY A 28 -12.99 0.57 10.75
N GLU A 29 -12.41 0.59 9.55
CA GLU A 29 -12.44 -0.52 8.58
C GLU A 29 -11.31 -1.52 8.83
N TRP A 30 -10.07 -1.04 8.94
CA TRP A 30 -8.88 -1.91 9.01
C TRP A 30 -7.82 -1.43 9.99
N CYS A 31 -7.16 -2.38 10.67
CA CYS A 31 -5.92 -2.17 11.41
C CYS A 31 -4.90 -3.25 11.01
N PRO A 32 -3.75 -2.87 10.41
CA PRO A 32 -2.77 -3.87 10.01
C PRO A 32 -2.10 -4.50 11.24
N THR A 33 -1.86 -5.81 11.17
CA THR A 33 -0.90 -6.53 12.02
C THR A 33 0.41 -6.77 11.27
N HIS A 34 0.33 -6.81 9.93
CA HIS A 34 1.46 -6.96 9.03
C HIS A 34 1.24 -6.00 7.86
N VAL A 35 2.31 -5.40 7.36
CA VAL A 35 2.32 -4.60 6.13
C VAL A 35 3.31 -5.25 5.18
N VAL A 36 2.81 -5.86 4.10
CA VAL A 36 3.63 -6.37 3.00
C VAL A 36 3.78 -5.25 1.98
N CYS A 37 4.99 -4.73 1.85
CA CYS A 37 5.29 -3.56 1.03
C CYS A 37 6.22 -3.92 -0.12
N PHE A 38 5.71 -3.85 -1.34
CA PHE A 38 6.46 -4.13 -2.56
C PHE A 38 7.13 -2.85 -3.09
N SER A 39 8.45 -2.81 -3.11
CA SER A 39 9.27 -1.79 -3.74
C SER A 39 9.57 -2.20 -5.18
N LEU A 40 8.98 -1.48 -6.14
CA LEU A 40 9.22 -1.69 -7.56
C LEU A 40 10.50 -0.94 -7.94
N MET A 41 11.58 -1.70 -8.11
CA MET A 41 12.90 -1.21 -8.47
C MET A 41 12.96 -1.02 -9.99
N PRO A 42 13.15 0.22 -10.46
CA PRO A 42 13.23 0.45 -11.88
C PRO A 42 14.58 -0.07 -12.45
N PRO A 43 14.65 -0.43 -13.74
CA PRO A 43 15.83 -1.07 -14.35
C PRO A 43 17.10 -0.24 -14.19
N GLU A 44 18.23 -0.87 -13.84
CA GLU A 44 19.46 -0.14 -13.51
C GLU A 44 20.00 0.74 -14.65
N ASP A 45 19.76 0.35 -15.88
CA ASP A 45 20.21 1.01 -17.11
C ASP A 45 19.35 2.21 -17.54
N LEU A 46 18.14 2.34 -16.98
CA LEU A 46 17.17 3.37 -17.35
C LEU A 46 16.93 4.41 -16.25
N VAL A 47 17.65 4.32 -15.13
CA VAL A 47 17.29 5.01 -13.90
C VAL A 47 18.32 6.03 -13.47
N ASP A 48 17.86 7.28 -13.44
CA ASP A 48 18.55 8.39 -12.75
C ASP A 48 18.70 8.03 -11.26
N GLU A 49 19.91 8.18 -10.71
CA GLU A 49 20.21 7.98 -9.28
C GLU A 49 19.22 8.71 -8.37
N ARG A 50 18.67 9.84 -8.83
CA ARG A 50 17.62 10.60 -8.12
C ARG A 50 16.35 9.78 -7.88
N VAL A 51 15.95 8.93 -8.81
CA VAL A 51 14.75 8.09 -8.67
C VAL A 51 14.98 7.02 -7.62
N LYS A 52 16.16 6.37 -7.61
CA LYS A 52 16.55 5.41 -6.56
C LYS A 52 16.54 6.08 -5.18
N MET A 53 17.21 7.23 -5.07
CA MET A 53 17.26 8.00 -3.82
C MET A 53 15.86 8.42 -3.35
N ASN A 54 14.96 8.81 -4.26
CA ASN A 54 13.59 9.17 -3.90
C ASN A 54 12.76 7.97 -3.42
N LEU A 55 12.96 6.78 -4.01
CA LEU A 55 12.31 5.55 -3.53
C LEU A 55 12.81 5.16 -2.14
N ASP A 56 14.13 5.21 -1.91
CA ASP A 56 14.73 4.93 -0.60
C ASP A 56 14.22 5.90 0.47
N ASN A 57 14.24 7.20 0.15
CA ASN A 57 13.71 8.24 1.04
C ASN A 57 12.22 8.04 1.34
N SER A 58 11.42 7.66 0.34
CA SER A 58 10.01 7.33 0.50
C SER A 58 9.83 6.14 1.44
N PHE A 59 10.62 5.09 1.26
CA PHE A 59 10.56 3.88 2.09
C PHE A 59 10.99 4.13 3.54
N ASP A 60 12.04 4.92 3.76
CA ASP A 60 12.49 5.28 5.10
C ASP A 60 11.54 6.25 5.81
N ALA A 61 10.92 7.17 5.08
CA ALA A 61 9.83 8.00 5.59
C ALA A 61 8.63 7.14 6.00
N PHE A 62 8.26 6.15 5.18
CA PHE A 62 7.18 5.22 5.51
C PHE A 62 7.49 4.36 6.74
N LYS A 63 8.69 3.79 6.84
CA LYS A 63 9.16 3.06 8.04
C LYS A 63 9.05 3.92 9.31
N SER A 64 9.52 5.16 9.21
CA SER A 64 9.49 6.11 10.34
C SER A 64 8.05 6.45 10.75
N TRP A 65 7.16 6.62 9.77
CA TRP A 65 5.74 6.80 10.01
C TRP A 65 5.11 5.57 10.67
N LEU A 66 5.38 4.37 10.15
CA LEU A 66 4.81 3.12 10.67
C LEU A 66 5.29 2.84 12.10
N LYS A 67 6.54 3.17 12.43
CA LYS A 67 7.04 3.10 13.81
C LYS A 67 6.20 3.98 14.76
N ARG A 68 5.95 5.24 14.39
CA ARG A 68 5.12 6.15 15.18
C ARG A 68 3.67 5.66 15.28
N PHE A 69 3.14 5.11 14.19
CA PHE A 69 1.80 4.53 14.16
C PHE A 69 1.67 3.39 15.19
N LYS A 70 2.65 2.47 15.24
CA LYS A 70 2.71 1.39 16.25
C LYS A 70 2.75 1.93 17.68
N GLU A 71 3.60 2.92 17.93
CA GLU A 71 3.77 3.54 19.26
C GLU A 71 2.49 4.22 19.74
N VAL A 72 1.85 5.02 18.88
CA VAL A 72 0.61 5.73 19.22
C VAL A 72 -0.55 4.78 19.46
N LEU A 73 -0.65 3.71 18.66
CA LEU A 73 -1.72 2.73 18.81
C LEU A 73 -1.46 1.68 19.89
N ASN A 74 -0.24 1.63 20.44
CA ASN A 74 0.24 0.54 21.30
C ASN A 74 -0.03 -0.84 20.67
N ARG A 75 0.31 -0.97 19.38
CA ARG A 75 0.12 -2.18 18.58
C ARG A 75 1.42 -2.57 17.90
N ASP A 76 1.71 -3.86 17.88
CA ASP A 76 2.80 -4.38 17.06
C ASP A 76 2.30 -4.61 15.63
N VAL A 77 3.00 -4.02 14.67
CA VAL A 77 2.69 -4.12 13.24
C VAL A 77 3.97 -4.51 12.54
N GLU A 78 4.08 -5.69 11.96
CA GLU A 78 5.29 -6.11 11.27
C GLU A 78 5.38 -5.46 9.88
N LEU A 79 6.56 -5.00 9.46
CA LEU A 79 6.79 -4.54 8.08
C LEU A 79 7.61 -5.60 7.33
N ILE A 80 7.06 -6.09 6.22
CA ILE A 80 7.70 -7.07 5.34
C ILE A 80 8.04 -6.36 4.02
N PRO A 81 9.28 -5.85 3.85
CA PRO A 81 9.74 -5.32 2.57
C PRO A 81 9.96 -6.42 1.55
N ILE A 82 9.53 -6.19 0.32
CA ILE A 82 9.82 -7.05 -0.83
C ILE A 82 10.31 -6.17 -1.96
N SER A 83 11.49 -6.47 -2.50
CA SER A 83 12.02 -5.79 -3.67
C SER A 83 11.66 -6.59 -4.92
N CYS A 84 11.08 -5.93 -5.91
CA CYS A 84 10.73 -6.52 -7.20
C CYS A 84 11.24 -5.62 -8.33
N ASP A 85 11.68 -6.20 -9.44
CA ASP A 85 12.03 -5.42 -10.63
C ASP A 85 10.76 -4.90 -11.31
N GLU A 86 10.72 -3.60 -11.67
CA GLU A 86 9.52 -2.96 -12.24
C GLU A 86 9.14 -3.56 -13.60
N ASP A 87 10.11 -4.06 -14.37
CA ASP A 87 9.91 -4.68 -15.67
C ASP A 87 9.63 -6.20 -15.60
N ASN A 88 9.80 -6.81 -14.44
CA ASN A 88 9.52 -8.22 -14.19
C ASN A 88 8.11 -8.44 -13.63
N TYR A 89 7.09 -8.18 -14.46
CA TYR A 89 5.68 -8.31 -14.07
C TYR A 89 5.31 -9.69 -13.53
N GLU A 90 5.88 -10.75 -14.11
CA GLU A 90 5.63 -12.13 -13.67
C GLU A 90 6.28 -12.42 -12.32
N GLY A 91 7.50 -11.90 -12.09
CA GLY A 91 8.17 -11.96 -10.79
C GLY A 91 7.35 -11.27 -9.71
N TYR A 92 6.93 -10.02 -9.96
CA TYR A 92 6.06 -9.29 -9.04
C TYR A 92 4.76 -10.06 -8.72
N ARG A 93 4.09 -10.60 -9.75
CA ARG A 93 2.87 -11.40 -9.56
C ARG A 93 3.14 -12.65 -8.72
N LYS A 94 4.24 -13.35 -8.97
CA LYS A 94 4.64 -14.57 -8.26
C LYS A 94 4.92 -14.28 -6.78
N ASP A 95 5.67 -13.22 -6.48
CA ASP A 95 5.98 -12.81 -5.11
C ASP A 95 4.71 -12.39 -4.36
N LEU A 96 3.84 -11.63 -5.02
CA LEU A 96 2.54 -11.26 -4.47
C LEU A 96 1.70 -12.50 -4.12
N ARG A 97 1.59 -13.47 -5.03
CA ARG A 97 0.88 -14.73 -4.77
C ARG A 97 1.49 -15.50 -3.61
N GLY A 98 2.82 -15.61 -3.57
CA GLY A 98 3.51 -16.28 -2.47
C GLY A 98 3.17 -15.68 -1.11
N MET A 99 3.08 -14.35 -1.03
CA MET A 99 2.69 -13.67 0.21
C MET A 99 1.21 -13.81 0.55
N LEU A 100 0.32 -13.81 -0.46
CA LEU A 100 -1.10 -14.07 -0.26
C LEU A 100 -1.36 -15.50 0.25
N GLU A 101 -0.62 -16.48 -0.27
CA GLU A 101 -0.64 -17.89 0.17
C GLU A 101 -0.03 -18.04 1.57
N HIS A 102 1.10 -17.37 1.84
CA HIS A 102 1.73 -17.37 3.16
C HIS A 102 0.77 -16.88 4.25
N TYR A 103 -0.05 -15.88 3.95
CA TYR A 103 -1.07 -15.34 4.85
C TYR A 103 -2.50 -15.77 4.49
N HIS A 104 -2.69 -17.00 3.98
CA HIS A 104 -4.00 -17.50 3.56
C HIS A 104 -5.04 -17.51 4.70
N ASP A 105 -4.60 -17.73 5.94
CA ASP A 105 -5.42 -17.84 7.16
C ASP A 105 -5.74 -16.49 7.83
N LYS A 106 -5.08 -15.40 7.42
CA LYS A 106 -5.32 -14.05 7.95
C LYS A 106 -6.23 -13.25 7.05
N PRO A 107 -7.00 -12.28 7.60
CA PRO A 107 -7.68 -11.31 6.75
C PRO A 107 -6.70 -10.49 5.92
N LYS A 108 -7.04 -10.18 4.66
CA LYS A 108 -6.18 -9.53 3.68
C LYS A 108 -6.83 -8.26 3.14
N ALA A 109 -6.16 -7.12 3.26
CA ALA A 109 -6.52 -5.87 2.60
C ALA A 109 -5.50 -5.53 1.52
N MET A 110 -5.98 -5.19 0.33
CA MET A 110 -5.13 -4.71 -0.76
C MET A 110 -5.26 -3.19 -0.85
N ASP A 111 -4.15 -2.46 -0.83
CA ASP A 111 -4.11 -1.03 -1.13
C ASP A 111 -3.55 -0.81 -2.52
N ILE A 112 -4.43 -0.43 -3.43
CA ILE A 112 -4.08 -0.22 -4.84
C ILE A 112 -3.84 1.26 -5.15
N THR A 113 -3.86 2.14 -4.14
CA THR A 113 -3.62 3.59 -4.28
C THR A 113 -2.18 3.90 -4.70
N PRO A 114 -1.14 3.38 -4.00
CA PRO A 114 0.23 3.73 -4.32
C PRO A 114 0.77 2.94 -5.51
N GLY A 115 1.80 3.50 -6.14
CA GLY A 115 2.65 2.83 -7.11
C GLY A 115 2.20 2.97 -8.55
N ARG A 116 2.66 2.02 -9.37
CA ARG A 116 2.47 2.02 -10.82
C ARG A 116 1.14 1.35 -11.16
N LYS A 117 0.44 1.87 -12.17
CA LYS A 117 -0.90 1.37 -12.57
C LYS A 117 -0.94 -0.13 -12.84
N PHE A 118 0.12 -0.68 -13.45
CA PHE A 118 0.19 -2.13 -13.70
C PHE A 118 0.23 -2.93 -12.39
N ALA A 119 0.93 -2.43 -11.37
CA ALA A 119 1.07 -3.09 -10.09
C ALA A 119 -0.26 -3.04 -9.32
N SER A 120 -0.95 -1.90 -9.33
CA SER A 120 -2.32 -1.78 -8.81
C SER A 120 -3.29 -2.76 -9.48
N ALA A 121 -3.19 -2.94 -10.80
CA ALA A 121 -4.05 -3.87 -11.55
C ALA A 121 -3.76 -5.34 -11.21
N ILE A 122 -2.48 -5.73 -11.14
CA ILE A 122 -2.08 -7.08 -10.72
C ILE A 122 -2.49 -7.31 -9.27
N MET A 123 -2.29 -6.34 -8.38
CA MET A 123 -2.65 -6.42 -6.97
C MET A 123 -4.15 -6.62 -6.77
N MET A 124 -4.97 -5.86 -7.51
CA MET A 124 -6.41 -6.04 -7.52
C MET A 124 -6.80 -7.43 -8.02
N GLN A 125 -6.25 -7.88 -9.16
CA GLN A 125 -6.57 -9.19 -9.73
C GLN A 125 -6.22 -10.34 -8.79
N GLU A 126 -5.00 -10.34 -8.24
CA GLU A 126 -4.55 -11.39 -7.33
C GLU A 126 -5.25 -11.32 -5.97
N GLY A 127 -5.56 -10.12 -5.48
CA GLY A 127 -6.39 -9.92 -4.30
C GLY A 127 -7.78 -10.55 -4.46
N ILE A 128 -8.45 -10.31 -5.59
CA ILE A 128 -9.76 -10.94 -5.88
C ILE A 128 -9.63 -12.46 -5.92
N ARG A 129 -8.62 -12.99 -6.63
CA ARG A 129 -8.39 -14.44 -6.74
C ARG A 129 -8.13 -15.10 -5.38
N ALA A 130 -7.36 -14.44 -4.52
CA ALA A 130 -7.04 -14.90 -3.17
C ALA A 130 -8.16 -14.66 -2.16
N GLY A 131 -9.30 -14.10 -2.58
CA GLY A 131 -10.43 -13.82 -1.69
C GLY A 131 -10.15 -12.72 -0.67
N ALA A 132 -9.33 -11.72 -1.03
CA ALA A 132 -9.01 -10.59 -0.15
C ALA A 132 -10.28 -9.96 0.42
N ASP A 133 -10.23 -9.59 1.70
CA ASP A 133 -11.35 -9.10 2.48
C ASP A 133 -11.77 -7.69 2.07
N ALA A 134 -10.81 -6.86 1.66
CA ALA A 134 -11.00 -5.49 1.22
C ALA A 134 -10.01 -5.13 0.09
N ILE A 135 -10.43 -4.27 -0.81
CA ILE A 135 -9.58 -3.68 -1.85
C ILE A 135 -9.72 -2.16 -1.76
N PHE A 136 -8.82 -1.54 -1.03
CA PHE A 136 -8.84 -0.12 -0.77
C PHE A 136 -8.22 0.71 -1.90
N TYR A 137 -8.89 1.82 -2.19
CA TYR A 137 -8.38 2.90 -3.02
C TYR A 137 -8.72 4.23 -2.34
N LEU A 138 -7.69 5.01 -1.99
CA LEU A 138 -7.86 6.36 -1.48
C LEU A 138 -7.96 7.34 -2.66
N HIS A 139 -9.19 7.70 -3.01
CA HIS A 139 -9.48 8.63 -4.07
C HIS A 139 -9.32 10.06 -3.57
N LEU A 140 -8.36 10.79 -4.14
CA LEU A 140 -8.23 12.24 -3.98
C LEU A 140 -8.93 12.93 -5.14
N LEU A 141 -9.90 13.80 -4.84
CA LEU A 141 -10.65 14.56 -5.85
C LEU A 141 -9.85 15.74 -6.42
N ASP A 142 -8.77 16.13 -5.74
CA ASP A 142 -7.85 17.17 -6.16
C ASP A 142 -6.41 16.65 -6.03
N GLU A 143 -5.70 16.60 -7.15
CA GLU A 143 -4.34 16.06 -7.25
C GLU A 143 -3.30 16.93 -6.50
N ALA A 144 -3.62 18.20 -6.19
CA ALA A 144 -2.76 19.06 -5.40
C ALA A 144 -2.42 18.48 -4.01
N TYR A 145 -3.25 17.57 -3.52
CA TYR A 145 -3.07 16.91 -2.23
C TYR A 145 -2.28 15.59 -2.28
N GLN A 146 -1.85 15.11 -3.44
CA GLN A 146 -1.14 13.82 -3.57
C GLN A 146 0.12 13.71 -2.70
N GLN A 147 0.78 14.84 -2.40
CA GLN A 147 1.98 14.90 -1.57
C GLN A 147 1.71 15.39 -0.14
N GLN A 148 0.45 15.43 0.27
CA GLN A 148 0.06 15.88 1.61
C GLN A 148 -0.28 14.68 2.50
N PRO A 149 0.04 14.74 3.80
CA PRO A 149 -0.46 13.76 4.75
C PRO A 149 -1.98 13.89 4.88
N LEU A 150 -2.67 12.77 5.12
CA LEU A 150 -4.14 12.65 5.12
C LEU A 150 -4.85 13.73 5.95
N LEU A 151 -4.30 14.05 7.12
CA LEU A 151 -4.89 15.02 8.05
C LEU A 151 -4.80 16.48 7.57
N ASN A 152 -3.96 16.75 6.57
CA ASN A 152 -3.86 18.06 5.91
C ASN A 152 -4.78 18.17 4.69
N ILE A 153 -5.42 17.06 4.27
CA ILE A 153 -6.32 17.04 3.12
C ILE A 153 -7.73 17.33 3.63
N PRO A 154 -8.42 18.37 3.14
CA PRO A 154 -9.80 18.62 3.54
C PRO A 154 -10.67 17.39 3.27
N ALA A 155 -11.51 17.00 4.23
CA ALA A 155 -12.31 15.78 4.17
C ALA A 155 -13.20 15.70 2.91
N VAL A 156 -13.62 16.84 2.36
CA VAL A 156 -14.41 16.91 1.12
C VAL A 156 -13.64 16.47 -0.13
N TYR A 157 -12.31 16.44 -0.10
CA TYR A 157 -11.44 16.08 -1.23
C TYR A 157 -10.82 14.70 -1.14
N GLN A 158 -11.16 13.92 -0.11
CA GLN A 158 -10.64 12.57 0.07
C GLN A 158 -11.79 11.58 0.29
N ARG A 159 -11.67 10.40 -0.31
CA ARG A 159 -12.60 9.30 -0.12
C ARG A 159 -11.86 7.98 -0.12
N LEU A 160 -11.90 7.27 1.00
CA LEU A 160 -11.51 5.87 1.01
C LEU A 160 -12.64 5.04 0.39
N VAL A 161 -12.31 4.24 -0.62
CA VAL A 161 -13.23 3.35 -1.31
C VAL A 161 -12.78 1.91 -1.09
N ASP A 162 -13.70 1.03 -0.69
CA ASP A 162 -13.48 -0.42 -0.76
C ASP A 162 -14.09 -0.92 -2.08
N LEU A 163 -13.25 -1.02 -3.12
CA LEU A 163 -13.68 -1.40 -4.46
C LEU A 163 -14.35 -2.76 -4.48
N LYS A 164 -13.97 -3.67 -3.59
CA LYS A 164 -14.62 -4.97 -3.49
C LYS A 164 -16.12 -4.83 -3.16
N ARG A 165 -16.49 -3.89 -2.28
CA ARG A 165 -17.89 -3.63 -1.92
C ARG A 165 -18.66 -2.85 -2.98
N GLU A 166 -17.97 -1.99 -3.75
CA GLU A 166 -18.62 -1.13 -4.74
C GLU A 166 -18.89 -1.83 -6.08
N VAL A 167 -18.13 -2.89 -6.41
CA VAL A 167 -18.17 -3.53 -7.74
C VAL A 167 -18.57 -5.02 -7.73
N GLN A 168 -18.95 -5.56 -6.56
CA GLN A 168 -19.46 -6.92 -6.40
C GLN A 168 -20.92 -6.88 -5.95
#